data_AF-A0A6L5ZHJ5-F1
#
_entry.id   AF-A0A6L5ZHJ5-F1
#
_cell.length_a   1.000
_cell.length_b   1.000
_cell.length_c   1.000
_cell.angle_alpha   90.00
_cell.angle_beta   90.00
_cell.angle_gamma   90.00
#
_symmetry.space_group_name_H-M   'P 1'
#
loop_
_entity.id
_entity.type
_entity.pdbx_description
1 polymer ?
#
loop_
_entity_poly.entity_id
_entity_poly.type
_entity_poly.pdbx_seq_one_letter_code
_entity_poly.pdbx_strand_id
1 'polypeptide(L)' 'HIRRLRAKLGEEFAGLIQTVRSVGYKFGESRWSV' A
#
# COMPACT_ATOMS: atom_id res chain seq x y z
N HIS A 1 8.61 4.80 5.16
CA HIS A 1 8.51 3.64 6.08
C HIS A 1 7.18 2.92 5.91
N ILE A 2 7.11 1.92 5.02
CA ILE A 2 5.85 1.20 4.73
C ILE A 2 5.31 0.42 5.93
N ARG A 3 6.16 -0.12 6.81
CA ARG A 3 5.72 -0.81 8.03
C ARG A 3 4.95 0.10 8.99
N ARG A 4 5.46 1.31 9.24
CA ARG A 4 4.79 2.30 10.09
C ARG A 4 3.51 2.82 9.43
N LEU A 5 3.50 2.95 8.10
CA LEU A 5 2.31 3.36 7.35
C LEU A 5 1.19 2.32 7.47
N ARG A 6 1.50 1.03 7.33
CA ARG A 6 0.54 -0.07 7.56
C ARG A 6 -0.02 -0.07 8.98
N ALA A 7 0.84 0.15 9.98
CA ALA A 7 0.40 0.24 11.37
C ALA A 7 -0.54 1.42 11.64
N LYS A 8 -0.37 2.53 10.93
CA LYS A 8 -1.22 3.72 11.06
C LYS A 8 -2.55 3.59 10.31
N LEU A 9 -2.54 2.90 9.17
CA LEU A 9 -3.74 2.71 8.35
C LEU A 9 -4.62 1.57 8.86
N GLY A 10 -4.14 0.73 9.78
CA GLY A 10 -4.89 -0.43 10.26
C GLY A 10 -4.82 -1.62 9.31
N GLU A 11 -5.24 -2.79 9.80
CA GLU A 11 -5.14 -4.05 9.05
C GLU A 11 -5.96 -4.05 7.76
N GLU A 12 -7.12 -3.38 7.76
CA GLU A 12 -8.06 -3.27 6.64
C GLU A 12 -7.42 -2.61 5.40
N PHE A 13 -6.54 -1.63 5.62
CA PHE A 13 -5.89 -0.86 4.56
C PHE A 13 -4.43 -1.27 4.32
N ALA A 14 -3.88 -2.18 5.14
CA ALA A 14 -2.51 -2.67 4.98
C ALA A 14 -2.31 -3.47 3.67
N GLY A 15 -3.38 -4.12 3.18
CA GLY A 15 -3.40 -4.82 1.89
C GLY A 15 -3.34 -3.89 0.68
N LEU A 16 -3.67 -2.60 0.85
CA LEU A 16 -3.65 -1.63 -0.25
C LEU A 16 -2.25 -1.27 -0.70
N ILE A 17 -1.20 -1.49 0.09
CA ILE A 17 0.17 -1.17 -0.34
C ILE A 17 0.81 -2.45 -0.85
N GLN A 18 1.00 -2.55 -2.16
CA GLN A 18 1.67 -3.68 -2.79
C GLN A 18 3.17 -3.40 -2.91
N THR A 19 3.98 -4.38 -2.54
CA THR A 19 5.44 -4.33 -2.74
C THR A 19 5.76 -4.81 -4.14
N VAL A 20 6.40 -3.96 -4.93
CA VAL A 20 6.96 -4.33 -6.24
C VAL A 20 8.42 -4.71 -6.03
N ARG A 21 8.73 -5.99 -6.23
CA ARG A 21 10.08 -6.52 -5.99
C ARG A 21 11.11 -5.72 -6.79
N SER A 22 12.14 -5.23 -6.09
CA SER A 22 13.26 -4.46 -6.64
C SER A 22 12.92 -3.08 -7.25
N VAL A 23 11.67 -2.62 -7.15
CA VAL A 23 11.26 -1.30 -7.68
C VAL A 23 10.78 -0.39 -6.57
N GLY A 24 9.92 -0.89 -5.67
CA GLY A 24 9.37 -0.06 -4.60
C GLY A 24 7.99 -0.49 -4.18
N TYR A 25 7.08 0.46 -4.01
CA TYR A 25 5.73 0.22 -3.51
C TYR A 25 4.72 0.90 -4.42
N LYS A 26 3.60 0.22 -4.67
CA LYS A 26 2.44 0.80 -5.36
C LYS A 26 1.22 0.68 -4.45
N PHE A 27 0.32 1.65 -4.51
CA PHE A 27 -1.01 1.41 -4.00
C PHE A 27 -1.71 0.45 -4.98
N GLY A 28 -2.32 -0.61 -4.46
CA GLY A 28 -3.20 -1.51 -5.20
C GLY A 28 -4.28 -0.70 -5.88
N GLU A 29 -4.84 -1.24 -6.97
CA GLU A 29 -5.73 -0.56 -7.91
C GLU A 29 -6.65 0.43 -7.20
N SER A 30 -6.19 1.67 -7.18
CA SER A 30 -6.93 2.75 -6.59
C SER A 30 -8.13 2.90 -7.52
N ARG A 31 -9.33 2.81 -6.97
CA ARG A 31 -10.59 3.19 -7.63
C ARG A 31 -10.65 4.71 -7.97
N TRP A 32 -9.48 5.31 -8.17
CA TRP A 32 -9.20 6.68 -8.57
C TRP A 32 -8.60 6.71 -9.99
N SER A 33 -8.77 5.63 -10.77
CA SER A 33 -8.67 5.73 -12.22
C SER A 33 -9.94 6.43 -12.72
N VAL A 34 -9.85 7.75 -12.80
CA VAL A 34 -10.66 8.57 -13.71
C VAL A 34 -10.02 8.55 -15.09
#